data_AF-A0A2U2S9D3-F1
#
_entry.id   AF-A0A2U2S9D3-F1
#
_cell.length_a   1.000
_cell.length_b   1.000
_cell.length_c   1.000
_cell.angle_alpha   90.00
_cell.angle_beta   90.00
_cell.angle_gamma   90.00
#
_symmetry.space_group_name_H-M   'P 1'
#
loop_
_entity.id
_entity.type
_entity.pdbx_description
1 polymer ?
#
loop_
_entity_poly.entity_id
_entity_poly.type
_entity_poly.pdbx_seq_one_letter_code
_entity_poly.pdbx_strand_id
1 'polypeptide(L)' 'METYPILSGAEPFFFEGNEIGVIVSHGFTGTTQSVRFLGQYLAEKGGFT' A
#
# COMPACT_ATOMS: atom_id res chain seq x y z
N MET A 1 9.03 19.48 5.86
CA MET A 1 7.56 19.48 5.73
C MET A 1 7.26 19.31 4.24
N GLU A 2 6.35 18.41 3.86
CA GLU A 2 5.90 18.28 2.47
C GLU A 2 5.34 19.63 2.00
N THR A 3 5.83 20.10 0.85
CA THR A 3 5.44 21.40 0.26
C THR A 3 4.36 21.26 -0.80
N TYR A 4 4.05 20.02 -1.20
CA TYR A 4 3.08 19.69 -2.22
C TYR A 4 2.04 18.70 -1.67
N PRO A 5 0.80 18.73 -2.16
CA PRO A 5 -0.19 17.74 -1.79
C PRO A 5 0.18 16.35 -2.33
N ILE A 6 -0.34 15.31 -1.68
CA ILE A 6 -0.28 13.94 -2.21
C ILE A 6 -1.01 13.92 -3.56
N LEU A 7 -0.38 13.33 -4.57
CA LEU A 7 -1.01 13.10 -5.87
C LEU A 7 -2.17 12.11 -5.72
N SER A 8 -3.27 12.33 -6.45
CA SER A 8 -4.40 11.39 -6.47
C SER A 8 -3.91 9.97 -6.83
N GLY A 9 -4.21 8.99 -5.97
CA GLY A 9 -3.78 7.60 -6.13
C GLY A 9 -2.44 7.25 -5.48
N ALA A 10 -1.67 8.24 -5.01
CA ALA A 10 -0.41 8.06 -4.28
C ALA A 10 -0.60 7.97 -2.76
N GLU A 11 -1.85 7.96 -2.27
CA GLU A 11 -2.15 7.84 -0.85
C GLU A 11 -1.62 6.51 -0.31
N PRO A 12 -1.15 6.45 0.96
CA PRO A 12 -0.89 5.18 1.60
C PRO A 12 -2.15 4.32 1.68
N PHE A 13 -1.98 3.02 1.85
CA PHE A 13 -3.08 2.09 2.07
C PHE A 13 -2.78 1.16 3.24
N PHE A 14 -3.84 0.77 3.93
CA PHE A 14 -3.80 -0.13 5.08
C PHE A 14 -4.99 -1.08 4.95
N PHE A 15 -4.77 -2.35 5.27
CA PHE A 15 -5.80 -3.37 5.29
C PHE A 15 -5.79 -4.01 6.67
N GLU A 16 -6.95 -4.15 7.30
CA GLU A 16 -7.06 -4.98 8.50
C GLU A 16 -7.05 -6.45 8.10
N GLY A 17 -6.37 -7.28 8.88
CA GLY A 17 -6.21 -8.70 8.61
C GLY A 17 -5.92 -9.52 9.85
N ASN A 18 -5.29 -10.67 9.64
CA ASN A 18 -4.91 -11.63 10.67
C ASN A 18 -3.62 -11.21 11.41
N GLU A 19 -3.04 -12.11 12.20
CA GLU A 19 -1.84 -11.88 13.00
C GLU A 19 -0.53 -11.75 12.20
N ILE A 20 -0.57 -12.02 10.89
CA ILE A 20 0.59 -11.92 10.00
C ILE A 20 0.51 -10.60 9.21
N GLY A 21 1.49 -9.73 9.47
CA GLY A 21 1.63 -8.45 8.78
C GLY A 21 2.55 -8.51 7.56
N VAL A 22 2.17 -7.84 6.47
CA VAL A 22 2.97 -7.69 5.26
C VAL A 22 3.18 -6.22 4.90
N ILE A 23 4.45 -5.80 4.89
CA ILE A 23 4.82 -4.45 4.44
C ILE A 23 5.10 -4.48 2.94
N VAL A 24 4.38 -3.65 2.19
CA VAL A 24 4.57 -3.49 0.74
C VAL A 24 5.19 -2.13 0.46
N SER A 25 6.33 -2.13 -0.24
CA SER A 25 7.09 -0.92 -0.56
C SER A 25 7.09 -0.65 -2.06
N HIS A 26 6.91 0.60 -2.46
CA HIS A 26 7.06 1.03 -3.85
C HIS A 26 8.52 1.30 -4.21
N GLY A 27 8.79 1.40 -5.51
CA GLY A 27 10.14 1.73 -6.02
C GLY A 27 10.48 3.21 -5.96
N PHE A 28 11.75 3.52 -6.23
CA PHE A 28 12.26 4.89 -6.40
C PHE A 28 11.45 5.65 -7.47
N THR A 29 11.17 6.94 -7.20
CA THR A 29 10.27 7.84 -7.97
C THR A 29 8.82 7.37 -8.18
N GLY A 30 8.47 6.16 -7.74
CA GLY A 30 7.11 5.62 -7.82
C GLY A 30 6.22 6.07 -6.67
N THR A 31 4.99 5.59 -6.68
CA THR A 31 3.99 5.80 -5.63
C THR A 31 3.37 4.47 -5.20
N THR A 32 2.59 4.49 -4.12
CA THR A 32 1.82 3.34 -3.63
C THR A 32 0.84 2.77 -4.66
N GLN A 33 0.44 3.56 -5.67
CA GLN A 33 -0.39 3.09 -6.79
C GLN A 33 0.18 1.83 -7.46
N SER A 34 1.50 1.80 -7.67
CA SER A 34 2.18 0.72 -8.39
C SER A 34 2.12 -0.64 -7.67
N VAL A 35 1.91 -0.62 -6.35
CA VAL A 35 1.90 -1.82 -5.49
C VAL A 35 0.55 -2.05 -4.82
N ARG A 36 -0.43 -1.18 -5.05
CA ARG A 36 -1.77 -1.27 -4.45
C ARG A 36 -2.48 -2.57 -4.81
N PHE A 37 -2.36 -3.01 -6.06
CA PHE A 37 -2.98 -4.27 -6.51
C PHE A 37 -2.42 -5.48 -5.74
N LEU A 38 -1.11 -5.48 -5.44
CA LEU A 38 -0.46 -6.56 -4.71
C LEU A 38 -0.91 -6.55 -3.24
N GLY A 39 -0.93 -5.37 -2.61
CA GLY A 39 -1.44 -5.23 -1.24
C GLY A 39 -2.88 -5.71 -1.11
N GLN A 40 -3.76 -5.34 -2.04
CA GLN A 40 -5.14 -5.80 -2.09
C GLN A 40 -5.23 -7.33 -2.26
N TYR A 41 -4.45 -7.90 -3.18
CA TYR A 41 -4.44 -9.34 -3.40
C TYR A 41 -4.01 -10.11 -2.14
N LEU A 42 -2.97 -9.63 -1.44
CA LEU A 42 -2.46 -10.25 -0.22
C LEU A 42 -3.48 -10.17 0.92
N ALA A 43 -4.15 -9.03 1.09
CA ALA A 43 -5.23 -8.89 2.06
C ALA A 43 -6.43 -9.79 1.71
N GLU A 44 -6.89 -9.79 0.45
CA GLU A 44 -8.08 -10.55 0.03
C GLU A 44 -7.88 -12.07 -0.01
N LYS A 45 -6.69 -12.54 -0.39
CA LYS A 45 -6.41 -13.98 -0.56
C LYS A 45 -5.68 -14.59 0.63
N GLY A 46 -4.79 -13.84 1.28
CA GLY A 46 -4.04 -14.28 2.44
C GLY A 46 -4.69 -13.90 3.77
N GLY A 47 -5.60 -12.93 3.77
CA GLY A 47 -6.15 -12.36 5.00
C GLY A 47 -5.11 -11.57 5.80
N PHE A 48 -3.99 -11.17 5.19
CA PHE A 48 -2.88 -10.50 5.88
C PHE A 48 -3.21 -9.05 6.19
N THR A 49 -2.63 -8.55 7.28
CA THR A 49 -2.67 -7.13 7.65
C THR A 49 -1.50 -6.33 7.08
#